data_AF-A0A8C5I5A3-F1
#
_entry.id   AF-A0A8C5I5A3-F1
#
_cell.length_a   1.000
_cell.length_b   1.000
_cell.length_c   1.000
_cell.angle_alpha   90.00
_cell.angle_beta   90.00
_cell.angle_gamma   90.00
#
_symmetry.space_group_name_H-M   'P 1'
#
loop_
_entity.id
_entity.type
_entity.pdbx_description
1 polymer ?
#
loop_
_entity_poly.entity_id
_entity_poly.type
_entity_poly.pdbx_seq_one_letter_code
_entity_poly.pdbx_strand_id
1 'polypeptide(L)'
;MASKRLREPSGGSGLKRSRGGPAVLSSELQERKEAVQAAWSSKTTYKGGDLELHCRPFPHCIIKNFLSSETFVENLQTELLSLNFNEKSNDLYKFKQSDDLKKTTLPHITGLSSALFGSFRLWLEEVLGVSLEPTVDISCAKYEYTDVLLCHDDELEGRRVAFILYLVPPWESGDGGTLDLYSTDSNFKPQDKVKSLVPSWNTLVLFEVSPVSFHQVSEVLSQDKCRLSLSGWFHGPSLERPPRHVETPFPRNPHIPRDETVLLEWINPVYLDVAYQEQIQEEFEDSSEIQLKDFLKEEKFTEVSMALRLAQIKWTRRGPPNKRWVIYNVATLDSLPPSVSACWELLHSEAFFLLLSNFTGLRLHYLCPADEEDEEKERQDDGVAGSSAGSSLANSGRVKGVTPVCCGEVRQWTHGSYTLLHDGEAARAEYALDLLLPFGCRSWHSDFGGYTCYVANEEDEELLTVYPEDNSLALVYRDKETLKFVKHVNHKSSSTSRSDQAGFYDFSFVYYE
;
A
#
# COMPACT_ATOMS: atom_id res chain seq x y z
N MET A 1 10.21 -72.59 47.59
CA MET A 1 9.61 -72.36 46.27
C MET A 1 9.86 -70.91 45.86
N ALA A 2 10.22 -70.69 44.61
CA ALA A 2 10.52 -69.37 44.04
C ALA A 2 9.25 -68.55 43.74
N SER A 3 9.31 -67.22 43.87
CA SER A 3 8.77 -66.21 42.92
C SER A 3 9.06 -64.79 43.45
N LYS A 4 10.06 -64.06 42.95
CA LYS A 4 10.01 -63.03 41.88
C LYS A 4 9.11 -61.81 42.14
N ARG A 5 9.78 -60.65 42.33
CA ARG A 5 9.29 -59.28 42.14
C ARG A 5 8.91 -59.03 40.67
N LEU A 6 7.94 -58.14 40.44
CA LEU A 6 7.81 -57.37 39.20
C LEU A 6 7.48 -55.91 39.53
N ARG A 7 8.36 -55.02 39.06
CA ARG A 7 8.22 -53.56 39.02
C ARG A 7 7.43 -53.19 37.77
N GLU A 8 6.57 -52.19 37.87
CA GLU A 8 5.90 -51.57 36.74
C GLU A 8 6.90 -50.87 35.80
N PRO A 9 6.70 -50.91 34.47
CA PRO A 9 7.51 -50.15 33.54
C PRO A 9 6.89 -48.77 33.29
N SER A 10 7.64 -47.74 33.65
CA SER A 10 7.49 -46.36 33.17
C SER A 10 7.80 -46.28 31.67
N GLY A 11 6.77 -46.19 30.83
CA GLY A 11 6.90 -45.97 29.40
C GLY A 11 7.14 -44.50 29.06
N GLY A 12 8.37 -44.02 29.25
CA GLY A 12 8.81 -42.76 28.67
C GLY A 12 9.21 -42.97 27.22
N SER A 13 8.35 -42.62 26.27
CA SER A 13 8.73 -42.47 24.86
C SER A 13 9.58 -41.20 24.73
N GLY A 14 10.90 -41.35 24.89
CA GLY A 14 11.84 -40.29 24.54
C GLY A 14 11.72 -39.97 23.06
N LEU A 15 11.24 -38.76 22.74
CA LEU A 15 11.47 -38.11 21.45
C LEU A 15 12.98 -38.10 21.21
N LYS A 16 13.47 -38.99 20.33
CA LYS A 16 14.83 -38.88 19.80
C LYS A 16 14.94 -37.53 19.11
N ARG A 17 15.59 -36.56 19.76
CA ARG A 17 16.04 -35.32 19.09
C ARG A 17 16.91 -35.74 17.91
N SER A 18 16.36 -35.65 16.70
CA SER A 18 17.12 -35.74 15.47
C SER A 18 18.25 -34.72 15.57
N ARG A 19 19.50 -35.18 15.56
CA ARG A 19 20.64 -34.28 15.36
C ARG A 19 20.56 -33.87 13.89
N GLY A 20 19.97 -32.72 13.59
CA GLY A 20 19.88 -32.21 12.23
C GLY A 20 21.27 -32.18 11.59
N GLY A 21 21.44 -32.86 10.47
CA GLY A 21 22.67 -32.81 9.68
C GLY A 21 22.87 -31.44 9.03
N PRO A 22 24.05 -31.17 8.44
CA PRO A 22 24.27 -29.92 7.72
C PRO A 22 23.35 -29.83 6.50
N ALA A 23 22.87 -28.62 6.18
CA ALA A 23 22.19 -28.37 4.91
C ALA A 23 23.19 -28.52 3.77
N VAL A 24 22.90 -29.39 2.81
CA VAL A 24 23.75 -29.62 1.63
C VAL A 24 23.10 -28.96 0.42
N LEU A 25 23.84 -28.05 -0.20
CA LEU A 25 23.42 -27.36 -1.42
C LEU A 25 23.56 -28.27 -2.65
N SER A 26 22.74 -28.05 -3.67
CA SER A 26 22.80 -28.76 -4.95
C SER A 26 24.18 -28.71 -5.60
N SER A 27 24.65 -29.86 -6.13
CA SER A 27 25.94 -29.93 -6.85
C SER A 27 25.93 -29.11 -8.14
N GLU A 28 24.74 -28.90 -8.71
CA GLU A 28 24.51 -28.07 -9.90
C GLU A 28 25.06 -26.64 -9.74
N LEU A 29 25.08 -26.10 -8.51
CA LEU A 29 25.66 -24.78 -8.22
C LEU A 29 27.16 -24.73 -8.54
N GLN A 30 27.91 -25.77 -8.15
CA GLN A 30 29.34 -25.82 -8.37
C GLN A 30 29.65 -26.19 -9.82
N GLU A 31 28.89 -27.13 -10.40
CA GLU A 31 29.06 -27.59 -11.78
C GLU A 31 28.81 -26.48 -12.82
N ARG A 32 27.91 -25.54 -12.52
CA ARG A 32 27.50 -24.49 -13.47
C ARG A 32 28.05 -23.10 -13.15
N LYS A 33 28.82 -22.95 -12.08
CA LYS A 33 29.30 -21.65 -11.56
C LYS A 33 29.91 -20.76 -12.63
N GLU A 34 30.87 -21.27 -13.39
CA GLU A 34 31.59 -20.51 -14.43
C GLU A 34 30.65 -20.02 -15.54
N ALA A 35 29.69 -20.86 -15.94
CA ALA A 35 28.71 -20.50 -16.97
C ALA A 35 27.74 -19.40 -16.47
N VAL A 36 27.31 -19.48 -15.21
CA VAL A 36 26.45 -18.46 -14.59
C VAL A 36 27.20 -17.15 -14.40
N GLN A 37 28.45 -17.20 -13.96
CA GLN A 37 29.32 -16.03 -13.81
C GLN A 37 29.55 -15.31 -15.16
N ALA A 38 29.80 -16.08 -16.23
CA ALA A 38 29.95 -15.54 -17.57
C ALA A 38 28.64 -14.91 -18.08
N ALA A 39 27.50 -15.56 -17.83
CA ALA A 39 26.18 -15.05 -18.21
C ALA A 39 25.81 -13.77 -17.44
N TRP A 40 26.10 -13.72 -16.14
CA TRP A 40 25.94 -12.54 -15.30
C TRP A 40 26.74 -11.36 -15.85
N SER A 41 28.04 -11.57 -16.06
CA SER A 41 28.97 -10.54 -16.55
C SER A 41 28.58 -10.00 -17.93
N SER A 42 28.08 -10.88 -18.82
CA SER A 42 27.64 -10.52 -20.17
C SER A 42 26.19 -10.04 -20.24
N LYS A 43 25.46 -10.03 -19.13
CA LYS A 43 24.01 -9.74 -19.05
C LYS A 43 23.18 -10.58 -20.03
N THR A 44 23.53 -11.87 -20.15
CA THR A 44 22.84 -12.83 -21.01
C THR A 44 22.01 -13.82 -20.18
N THR A 45 20.97 -14.37 -20.80
CA THR A 45 20.16 -15.43 -20.18
C THR A 45 20.92 -16.75 -20.21
N TYR A 46 20.98 -17.44 -19.07
CA TYR A 46 21.50 -18.80 -18.96
C TYR A 46 20.39 -19.74 -18.50
N LYS A 47 20.33 -20.93 -19.11
CA LYS A 47 19.46 -22.03 -18.65
C LYS A 47 20.24 -23.33 -18.72
N GLY A 48 20.35 -24.02 -17.60
CA GLY A 48 21.01 -25.32 -17.55
C GLY A 48 20.62 -26.09 -16.31
N GLY A 49 20.14 -27.31 -16.50
CA GLY A 49 19.68 -28.17 -15.40
C GLY A 49 18.60 -27.47 -14.59
N ASP A 50 18.81 -27.41 -13.28
CA ASP A 50 17.92 -26.76 -12.31
C ASP A 50 18.20 -25.27 -12.09
N LEU A 51 19.14 -24.67 -12.84
CA LEU A 51 19.55 -23.28 -12.69
C LEU A 51 19.21 -22.46 -13.93
N GLU A 52 18.46 -21.38 -13.72
CA GLU A 52 18.16 -20.38 -14.74
C GLU A 52 18.56 -18.98 -14.28
N LEU A 53 19.31 -18.24 -15.09
CA LEU A 53 19.59 -16.81 -14.90
C LEU A 53 18.91 -16.02 -16.02
N HIS A 54 18.13 -15.02 -15.65
CA HIS A 54 17.45 -14.11 -16.57
C HIS A 54 17.90 -12.68 -16.26
N CYS A 55 18.11 -11.86 -17.30
CA CYS A 55 18.56 -10.47 -17.14
C CYS A 55 17.45 -9.43 -17.38
N ARG A 56 16.21 -9.87 -17.62
CA ARG A 56 15.04 -9.00 -17.85
C ARG A 56 13.87 -9.44 -16.97
N PRO A 57 13.11 -8.52 -16.34
CA PRO A 57 13.27 -7.05 -16.40
C PRO A 57 14.54 -6.54 -15.71
N PHE A 58 15.06 -7.30 -14.74
CA PHE A 58 16.34 -7.11 -14.08
C PHE A 58 16.99 -8.48 -13.80
N PRO A 59 18.28 -8.54 -13.44
CA PRO A 59 18.98 -9.78 -13.14
C PRO A 59 18.32 -10.56 -12.00
N HIS A 60 17.85 -11.76 -12.30
CA HIS A 60 17.28 -12.69 -11.32
C HIS A 60 17.57 -14.14 -11.72
N CYS A 61 17.86 -14.97 -10.71
CA CYS A 61 18.18 -16.37 -10.86
C CYS A 61 17.15 -17.24 -10.14
N ILE A 62 16.84 -18.39 -10.74
CA ILE A 62 15.92 -19.41 -10.25
C ILE A 62 16.73 -20.70 -10.12
N ILE A 63 16.75 -21.29 -8.93
CA ILE A 63 17.49 -22.50 -8.61
C ILE A 63 16.51 -23.50 -8.01
N LYS A 64 16.12 -24.49 -8.81
CA LYS A 64 15.27 -25.59 -8.36
C LYS A 64 16.10 -26.61 -7.59
N ASN A 65 15.44 -27.40 -6.76
CA ASN A 65 16.07 -28.44 -5.93
C ASN A 65 17.29 -27.89 -5.16
N PHE A 66 17.15 -26.70 -4.58
CA PHE A 66 18.27 -25.95 -4.00
C PHE A 66 19.02 -26.75 -2.92
N LEU A 67 18.26 -27.44 -2.06
CA LEU A 67 18.79 -28.37 -1.06
C LEU A 67 18.72 -29.80 -1.56
N SER A 68 19.82 -30.55 -1.47
CA SER A 68 19.91 -31.91 -2.04
C SER A 68 19.17 -32.99 -1.25
N SER A 69 18.96 -32.79 0.06
CA SER A 69 18.35 -33.80 0.94
C SER A 69 16.87 -33.49 1.16
N GLU A 70 15.98 -34.24 0.54
CA GLU A 70 14.52 -34.09 0.71
C GLU A 70 14.09 -34.19 2.17
N THR A 71 14.63 -35.17 2.92
CA THR A 71 14.38 -35.32 4.36
C THR A 71 14.80 -34.09 5.17
N PHE A 72 15.87 -33.39 4.78
CA PHE A 72 16.25 -32.14 5.43
C PHE A 72 15.21 -31.04 5.16
N VAL A 73 14.71 -30.93 3.92
CA VAL A 73 13.72 -29.93 3.53
C VAL A 73 12.38 -30.15 4.25
N GLU A 74 11.92 -31.39 4.36
CA GLU A 74 10.70 -31.76 5.10
C GLU A 74 10.80 -31.40 6.60
N ASN A 75 11.94 -31.72 7.22
CA ASN A 75 12.18 -31.38 8.63
C ASN A 75 12.31 -29.86 8.82
N LEU A 76 12.94 -29.16 7.88
CA LEU A 76 13.00 -27.69 7.88
C LEU A 76 11.60 -27.09 7.82
N GLN A 77 10.75 -27.55 6.90
CA GLN A 77 9.36 -27.09 6.82
C GLN A 77 8.61 -27.34 8.13
N THR A 78 8.81 -28.51 8.74
CA THR A 78 8.20 -28.86 10.03
C THR A 78 8.65 -27.91 11.14
N GLU A 79 9.94 -27.59 11.22
CA GLU A 79 10.47 -26.61 12.17
C GLU A 79 9.89 -25.21 11.94
N LEU A 80 9.81 -24.76 10.68
CA LEU A 80 9.28 -23.43 10.34
C LEU A 80 7.80 -23.30 10.68
N LEU A 81 6.99 -24.33 10.40
CA LEU A 81 5.57 -24.34 10.75
C LEU A 81 5.31 -24.36 12.27
N SER A 82 6.32 -24.74 13.06
CA SER A 82 6.25 -24.72 14.53
C SER A 82 6.63 -23.38 15.16
N LEU A 83 7.07 -22.41 14.35
CA LEU A 83 7.38 -21.06 14.82
C LEU A 83 6.12 -20.27 15.18
N ASN A 84 6.29 -19.27 16.03
CA ASN A 84 5.29 -18.24 16.24
C ASN A 84 5.31 -17.28 15.06
N PHE A 85 4.12 -16.92 14.58
CA PHE A 85 3.96 -15.94 13.51
C PHE A 85 3.11 -14.77 14.01
N ASN A 86 3.59 -13.56 13.72
CA ASN A 86 2.92 -12.31 14.02
C ASN A 86 2.27 -11.79 12.74
N GLU A 87 1.04 -11.28 12.85
CA GLU A 87 0.38 -10.61 11.73
C GLU A 87 1.08 -9.28 11.45
N LYS A 88 1.35 -9.03 10.17
CA LYS A 88 1.94 -7.80 9.67
C LYS A 88 1.03 -7.21 8.61
N SER A 89 0.60 -5.98 8.83
CA SER A 89 -0.29 -5.27 7.92
C SER A 89 0.04 -3.79 7.93
N ASN A 90 0.28 -3.22 6.75
CA ASN A 90 0.36 -1.79 6.50
C ASN A 90 -0.20 -1.49 5.10
N ASP A 91 -0.01 -0.31 4.55
CA ASP A 91 -0.39 0.00 3.16
C ASP A 91 0.15 -1.01 2.13
N LEU A 92 1.43 -1.38 2.26
CA LEU A 92 2.18 -2.19 1.30
C LEU A 92 1.85 -3.69 1.37
N TYR A 93 1.54 -4.22 2.54
CA TYR A 93 1.41 -5.66 2.73
C TYR A 93 0.37 -6.09 3.75
N LYS A 94 0.02 -7.37 3.67
CA LYS A 94 -0.71 -8.12 4.68
C LYS A 94 -0.25 -9.58 4.61
N PHE A 95 0.43 -10.07 5.64
CA PHE A 95 0.87 -11.47 5.76
C PHE A 95 1.29 -11.78 7.21
N LYS A 96 1.75 -13.02 7.44
CA LYS A 96 2.26 -13.47 8.74
C LYS A 96 3.78 -13.65 8.68
N GLN A 97 4.53 -13.08 9.62
CA GLN A 97 5.99 -13.20 9.68
C GLN A 97 6.44 -13.81 11.01
N SER A 98 7.43 -14.69 10.96
CA SER A 98 8.12 -15.15 12.19
C SER A 98 8.99 -14.04 12.78
N ASP A 99 9.44 -14.24 14.01
CA ASP A 99 10.58 -13.48 14.54
C ASP A 99 11.83 -13.71 13.66
N ASP A 100 12.82 -12.82 13.78
CA ASP A 100 14.14 -12.96 13.13
C ASP A 100 14.78 -14.30 13.52
N LEU A 101 15.17 -15.07 12.50
CA LEU A 101 15.72 -16.41 12.67
C LEU A 101 17.22 -16.42 13.00
N LYS A 102 17.87 -15.26 13.07
CA LYS A 102 19.30 -15.11 13.39
C LYS A 102 19.74 -15.80 14.68
N LYS A 103 18.88 -15.81 15.70
CA LYS A 103 19.19 -16.34 17.05
C LYS A 103 18.52 -17.69 17.34
N THR A 104 17.91 -18.32 16.34
CA THR A 104 17.23 -19.62 16.54
C THR A 104 18.21 -20.73 16.88
N THR A 105 17.76 -21.70 17.68
CA THR A 105 18.51 -22.91 18.03
C THR A 105 17.97 -24.16 17.36
N LEU A 106 16.98 -24.02 16.47
CA LEU A 106 16.37 -25.13 15.76
C LEU A 106 17.33 -25.67 14.69
N PRO A 107 17.67 -26.98 14.71
CA PRO A 107 18.84 -27.49 14.00
C PRO A 107 18.75 -27.38 12.48
N HIS A 108 17.58 -27.53 11.86
CA HIS A 108 17.45 -27.43 10.41
C HIS A 108 17.46 -25.97 9.97
N ILE A 109 16.87 -25.05 10.75
CA ILE A 109 16.96 -23.61 10.48
C ILE A 109 18.41 -23.12 10.62
N THR A 110 19.11 -23.51 11.70
CA THR A 110 20.53 -23.16 11.89
C THR A 110 21.41 -23.78 10.79
N GLY A 111 21.13 -25.02 10.38
CA GLY A 111 21.82 -25.70 9.29
C GLY A 111 21.66 -24.96 7.96
N LEU A 112 20.44 -24.52 7.63
CA LEU A 112 20.18 -23.73 6.44
C LEU A 112 20.86 -22.36 6.50
N SER A 113 20.74 -21.64 7.61
CA SER A 113 21.37 -20.33 7.79
C SER A 113 22.89 -20.42 7.58
N SER A 114 23.52 -21.46 8.13
CA SER A 114 24.95 -21.73 7.95
C SER A 114 25.33 -21.98 6.48
N ALA A 115 24.48 -22.67 5.72
CA ALA A 115 24.71 -22.92 4.30
C ALA A 115 24.49 -21.66 3.44
N LEU A 116 23.42 -20.89 3.71
CA LEU A 116 23.10 -19.66 2.99
C LEU A 116 24.16 -18.57 3.20
N PHE A 117 24.44 -18.21 4.45
CA PHE A 117 25.36 -17.11 4.79
C PHE A 117 26.83 -17.56 4.86
N GLY A 118 27.09 -18.86 4.74
CA GLY A 118 28.41 -19.47 4.62
C GLY A 118 28.78 -19.76 3.17
N SER A 119 28.64 -21.02 2.75
CA SER A 119 29.11 -21.49 1.43
C SER A 119 28.39 -20.86 0.25
N PHE A 120 27.07 -20.64 0.36
CA PHE A 120 26.30 -20.04 -0.74
C PHE A 120 26.61 -18.55 -0.91
N ARG A 121 26.79 -17.79 0.18
CA ARG A 121 27.25 -16.40 0.13
C ARG A 121 28.60 -16.28 -0.60
N LEU A 122 29.58 -17.11 -0.26
CA LEU A 122 30.88 -17.12 -0.95
C LEU A 122 30.73 -17.44 -2.45
N TRP A 123 29.84 -18.39 -2.78
CA TRP A 123 29.52 -18.70 -4.18
C TRP A 123 28.92 -17.48 -4.90
N LEU A 124 28.02 -16.73 -4.25
CA LEU A 124 27.43 -15.50 -4.79
C LEU A 124 28.48 -14.39 -4.97
N GLU A 125 29.39 -14.19 -4.01
CA GLU A 125 30.47 -13.19 -4.14
C GLU A 125 31.30 -13.42 -5.41
N GLU A 126 31.63 -14.67 -5.70
CA GLU A 126 32.37 -15.02 -6.91
C GLU A 126 31.56 -14.84 -8.19
N VAL A 127 30.27 -15.22 -8.20
CA VAL A 127 29.40 -15.07 -9.38
C VAL A 127 29.15 -13.61 -9.72
N LEU A 128 28.90 -12.79 -8.70
CA LEU A 128 28.56 -11.38 -8.85
C LEU A 128 29.78 -10.47 -9.00
N GLY A 129 30.95 -10.92 -8.52
CA GLY A 129 32.16 -10.10 -8.46
C GLY A 129 32.08 -8.96 -7.44
N VAL A 130 31.26 -9.11 -6.40
CA VAL A 130 31.08 -8.13 -5.32
C VAL A 130 31.31 -8.79 -3.97
N SER A 131 31.78 -8.04 -2.98
CA SER A 131 31.88 -8.55 -1.61
C SER A 131 30.53 -8.45 -0.89
N LEU A 132 30.15 -9.52 -0.21
CA LEU A 132 28.92 -9.65 0.57
C LEU A 132 29.28 -9.88 2.03
N GLU A 133 28.62 -9.14 2.91
CA GLU A 133 28.80 -9.24 4.35
C GLU A 133 28.29 -10.58 4.90
N PRO A 134 28.89 -11.09 5.98
CA PRO A 134 28.41 -12.29 6.68
C PRO A 134 27.14 -12.05 7.51
N THR A 135 26.52 -10.87 7.39
CA THR A 135 25.31 -10.47 8.12
C THR A 135 24.17 -11.44 7.81
N VAL A 136 23.66 -12.10 8.85
CA VAL A 136 22.49 -12.97 8.77
C VAL A 136 21.23 -12.12 8.86
N ASP A 137 20.46 -12.13 7.78
CA ASP A 137 19.18 -11.44 7.64
C ASP A 137 18.20 -12.39 6.93
N ILE A 138 17.39 -13.07 7.71
CA ILE A 138 16.47 -14.10 7.23
C ILE A 138 15.25 -14.21 8.15
N SER A 139 14.07 -14.22 7.54
CA SER A 139 12.79 -14.39 8.23
C SER A 139 11.95 -15.44 7.51
N CYS A 140 10.98 -16.03 8.21
CA CYS A 140 9.97 -16.88 7.61
C CYS A 140 8.68 -16.09 7.40
N ALA A 141 8.11 -16.19 6.21
CA ALA A 141 6.85 -15.57 5.86
C ALA A 141 5.82 -16.63 5.46
N LYS A 142 4.58 -16.39 5.90
CA LYS A 142 3.40 -17.20 5.62
C LYS A 142 2.34 -16.31 5.00
N TYR A 143 1.90 -16.69 3.80
CA TYR A 143 0.79 -16.05 3.10
C TYR A 143 -0.35 -17.05 2.97
N GLU A 144 -1.52 -16.66 3.47
CA GLU A 144 -2.79 -17.37 3.39
C GLU A 144 -3.77 -16.57 2.51
N TYR A 145 -5.01 -17.06 2.36
CA TYR A 145 -6.02 -16.39 1.57
C TYR A 145 -6.13 -14.89 1.89
N THR A 146 -6.12 -14.05 0.85
CA THR A 146 -6.11 -12.57 0.91
C THR A 146 -4.79 -11.89 1.24
N ASP A 147 -3.76 -12.64 1.65
CA ASP A 147 -2.45 -12.06 1.95
C ASP A 147 -1.72 -11.65 0.66
N VAL A 148 -0.99 -10.54 0.74
CA VAL A 148 -0.36 -9.86 -0.40
C VAL A 148 0.85 -9.04 0.06
N LEU A 149 1.81 -8.82 -0.83
CA LEU A 149 2.87 -7.83 -0.69
C LEU A 149 2.98 -7.08 -2.00
N LEU A 150 2.60 -5.80 -2.02
CA LEU A 150 2.44 -4.99 -3.23
C LEU A 150 3.78 -4.54 -3.83
N CYS A 151 3.73 -3.73 -4.90
CA CYS A 151 4.90 -3.37 -5.69
C CYS A 151 5.91 -2.53 -4.90
N HIS A 152 7.12 -3.06 -4.72
CA HIS A 152 8.27 -2.43 -4.04
C HIS A 152 9.59 -2.86 -4.69
N ASP A 153 10.69 -2.19 -4.38
CA ASP A 153 12.03 -2.41 -4.97
C ASP A 153 13.05 -3.06 -4.01
N ASP A 154 12.66 -3.32 -2.76
CA ASP A 154 13.51 -3.83 -1.67
C ASP A 154 14.67 -2.91 -1.27
N GLU A 155 14.66 -1.65 -1.71
CA GLU A 155 15.77 -0.72 -1.53
C GLU A 155 15.88 -0.27 -0.06
N LEU A 156 16.92 -0.76 0.61
CA LEU A 156 17.36 -0.30 1.94
C LEU A 156 18.89 -0.36 1.97
N GLU A 157 19.52 0.56 2.69
CA GLU A 157 20.98 0.62 2.79
C GLU A 157 21.58 -0.74 3.20
N GLY A 158 22.62 -1.17 2.49
CA GLY A 158 23.29 -2.46 2.72
C GLY A 158 22.68 -3.64 1.98
N ARG A 159 21.40 -3.61 1.56
CA ARG A 159 20.79 -4.74 0.83
C ARG A 159 21.33 -4.83 -0.59
N ARG A 160 21.99 -5.95 -0.91
CA ARG A 160 22.61 -6.19 -2.24
C ARG A 160 21.87 -7.24 -3.07
N VAL A 161 21.50 -8.36 -2.45
CA VAL A 161 20.83 -9.47 -3.13
C VAL A 161 19.68 -9.95 -2.27
N ALA A 162 18.45 -9.88 -2.79
CA ALA A 162 17.28 -10.48 -2.17
C ALA A 162 17.22 -11.97 -2.53
N PHE A 163 16.74 -12.80 -1.60
CA PHE A 163 16.48 -14.20 -1.86
C PHE A 163 15.16 -14.66 -1.23
N ILE A 164 14.54 -15.65 -1.88
CA ILE A 164 13.30 -16.29 -1.42
C ILE A 164 13.43 -17.79 -1.68
N LEU A 165 13.39 -18.60 -0.62
CA LEU A 165 13.33 -20.06 -0.67
C LEU A 165 11.89 -20.52 -0.40
N TYR A 166 11.29 -21.16 -1.39
CA TYR A 166 9.91 -21.64 -1.32
C TYR A 166 9.79 -23.04 -0.73
N LEU A 167 8.92 -23.20 0.27
CA LEU A 167 8.57 -24.47 0.92
C LEU A 167 7.06 -24.69 0.88
N VAL A 168 6.51 -24.55 -0.33
CA VAL A 168 5.08 -24.59 -0.62
C VAL A 168 4.61 -26.00 -0.98
N PRO A 169 3.34 -26.36 -0.70
CA PRO A 169 2.71 -27.55 -1.30
C PRO A 169 2.62 -27.40 -2.84
N PRO A 170 2.10 -28.41 -3.59
CA PRO A 170 1.82 -28.25 -5.01
C PRO A 170 1.03 -26.95 -5.31
N TRP A 171 1.66 -26.07 -6.07
CA TRP A 171 1.21 -24.70 -6.31
C TRP A 171 1.08 -24.42 -7.80
N GLU A 172 0.00 -23.73 -8.18
CA GLU A 172 -0.32 -23.38 -9.56
C GLU A 172 -0.55 -21.87 -9.69
N SER A 173 -0.58 -21.36 -10.92
CA SER A 173 -0.83 -19.93 -11.14
C SER A 173 -2.20 -19.46 -10.64
N GLY A 174 -3.20 -20.34 -10.62
CA GLY A 174 -4.54 -20.06 -10.11
C GLY A 174 -4.62 -19.89 -8.59
N ASP A 175 -3.63 -20.40 -7.83
CA ASP A 175 -3.57 -20.24 -6.37
C ASP A 175 -3.15 -18.83 -5.95
N GLY A 176 -2.69 -17.99 -6.89
CA GLY A 176 -2.10 -16.69 -6.59
C GLY A 176 -0.71 -16.81 -5.94
N GLY A 177 -0.30 -15.83 -5.13
CA GLY A 177 0.98 -15.90 -4.41
C GLY A 177 2.24 -15.91 -5.30
N THR A 178 2.10 -15.49 -6.56
CA THR A 178 3.19 -15.44 -7.54
C THR A 178 4.15 -14.30 -7.22
N LEU A 179 5.44 -14.51 -7.49
CA LEU A 179 6.41 -13.42 -7.50
C LEU A 179 6.37 -12.74 -8.87
N ASP A 180 5.71 -11.58 -8.92
CA ASP A 180 5.55 -10.78 -10.13
C ASP A 180 6.69 -9.76 -10.24
N LEU A 181 7.33 -9.66 -11.40
CA LEU A 181 8.43 -8.73 -11.69
C LEU A 181 7.98 -7.67 -12.70
N TYR A 182 8.28 -6.41 -12.42
CA TYR A 182 7.87 -5.27 -13.23
C TYR A 182 8.96 -4.79 -14.18
N SER A 183 8.57 -4.31 -15.36
CA SER A 183 9.41 -3.42 -16.17
C SER A 183 9.46 -2.03 -15.57
N THR A 184 10.48 -1.25 -15.91
CA THR A 184 10.59 0.16 -15.54
C THR A 184 10.59 1.08 -16.75
N ASP A 185 10.07 2.29 -16.56
CA ASP A 185 10.11 3.36 -17.55
C ASP A 185 11.43 4.14 -17.55
N SER A 186 11.52 5.19 -18.38
CA SER A 186 12.69 6.07 -18.46
C SER A 186 12.93 6.90 -17.18
N ASN A 187 11.94 6.99 -16.28
CA ASN A 187 12.00 7.68 -15.01
C ASN A 187 12.21 6.71 -13.83
N PHE A 188 12.60 5.47 -14.10
CA PHE A 188 12.81 4.41 -13.11
C PHE A 188 11.55 4.10 -12.28
N LYS A 189 10.36 4.20 -12.89
CA LYS A 189 9.08 3.83 -12.27
C LYS A 189 8.58 2.50 -12.83
N PRO A 190 7.94 1.64 -12.01
CA PRO A 190 7.37 0.40 -12.50
C PRO A 190 6.21 0.67 -13.48
N GLN A 191 6.11 -0.13 -14.53
CA GLN A 191 5.04 -0.07 -15.52
C GLN A 191 4.22 -1.36 -15.52
N ASP A 192 4.68 -2.37 -16.25
CA ASP A 192 3.92 -3.58 -16.54
C ASP A 192 4.51 -4.79 -15.82
N LYS A 193 3.65 -5.70 -15.41
CA LYS A 193 4.06 -7.04 -14.97
C LYS A 193 4.52 -7.84 -16.18
N VAL A 194 5.83 -8.01 -16.32
CA VAL A 194 6.42 -8.70 -17.49
C VAL A 194 6.82 -10.14 -17.21
N LYS A 195 6.95 -10.52 -15.93
CA LYS A 195 7.22 -11.89 -15.51
C LYS A 195 6.44 -12.23 -14.25
N SER A 196 5.95 -13.45 -14.16
CA SER A 196 5.26 -13.97 -12.98
C SER A 196 5.80 -15.37 -12.68
N LEU A 197 6.41 -15.53 -11.51
CA LEU A 197 7.05 -16.77 -11.08
C LEU A 197 6.13 -17.48 -10.09
N VAL A 198 5.69 -18.69 -10.46
CA VAL A 198 4.91 -19.56 -9.58
C VAL A 198 5.86 -20.19 -8.55
N PRO A 199 5.61 -20.03 -7.24
CA PRO A 199 6.44 -20.66 -6.22
C PRO A 199 6.35 -22.19 -6.33
N SER A 200 7.44 -22.89 -6.07
CA SER A 200 7.45 -24.35 -6.08
C SER A 200 8.39 -24.90 -5.02
N TRP A 201 8.11 -26.12 -4.56
CA TRP A 201 8.87 -26.78 -3.50
C TRP A 201 10.38 -26.73 -3.74
N ASN A 202 11.15 -26.41 -2.69
CA ASN A 202 12.62 -26.41 -2.69
C ASN A 202 13.24 -25.57 -3.83
N THR A 203 12.59 -24.46 -4.18
CA THR A 203 13.08 -23.53 -5.21
C THR A 203 13.52 -22.23 -4.58
N LEU A 204 14.78 -21.86 -4.82
CA LEU A 204 15.34 -20.57 -4.44
C LEU A 204 15.22 -19.60 -5.64
N VAL A 205 14.69 -18.41 -5.40
CA VAL A 205 14.79 -17.28 -6.33
C VAL A 205 15.65 -16.21 -5.68
N LEU A 206 16.55 -15.61 -6.46
CA LEU A 206 17.39 -14.50 -6.02
C LEU A 206 17.45 -13.42 -7.09
N PHE A 207 17.57 -12.17 -6.67
CA PHE A 207 17.72 -11.04 -7.58
C PHE A 207 18.52 -9.92 -6.94
N GLU A 208 19.15 -9.12 -7.79
CA GLU A 208 19.94 -7.96 -7.38
C GLU A 208 19.02 -6.83 -6.95
N VAL A 209 19.23 -6.30 -5.74
CA VAL A 209 18.50 -5.13 -5.24
C VAL A 209 19.03 -3.90 -5.97
N SER A 210 18.13 -3.16 -6.62
CA SER A 210 18.47 -2.00 -7.43
C SER A 210 17.28 -1.04 -7.52
N PRO A 211 17.50 0.21 -7.97
CA PRO A 211 16.41 1.17 -8.20
C PRO A 211 15.37 0.75 -9.25
N VAL A 212 15.53 -0.43 -9.87
CA VAL A 212 14.63 -0.99 -10.88
C VAL A 212 14.14 -2.40 -10.55
N SER A 213 14.49 -2.97 -9.40
CA SER A 213 14.09 -4.32 -9.00
C SER A 213 12.66 -4.40 -8.46
N PHE A 214 11.73 -3.72 -9.13
CA PHE A 214 10.34 -3.67 -8.71
C PHE A 214 9.67 -5.03 -8.85
N HIS A 215 9.09 -5.50 -7.76
CA HIS A 215 8.41 -6.78 -7.69
C HIS A 215 7.28 -6.76 -6.65
N GLN A 216 6.42 -7.77 -6.69
CA GLN A 216 5.36 -7.97 -5.70
C GLN A 216 5.13 -9.47 -5.48
N VAL A 217 4.53 -9.83 -4.34
CA VAL A 217 3.87 -11.12 -4.14
C VAL A 217 2.38 -10.91 -4.41
N SER A 218 1.87 -11.49 -5.50
CA SER A 218 0.44 -11.38 -5.82
C SER A 218 -0.41 -12.00 -4.72
N GLU A 219 -1.64 -11.52 -4.60
CA GLU A 219 -2.57 -12.02 -3.60
C GLU A 219 -2.71 -13.55 -3.66
N VAL A 220 -2.69 -14.22 -2.52
CA VAL A 220 -3.00 -15.65 -2.43
C VAL A 220 -4.51 -15.84 -2.53
N LEU A 221 -4.92 -16.58 -3.56
CA LEU A 221 -6.32 -16.85 -3.91
C LEU A 221 -6.80 -18.21 -3.41
N SER A 222 -5.87 -19.14 -3.12
CA SER A 222 -6.20 -20.42 -2.49
C SER A 222 -6.69 -20.21 -1.06
N GLN A 223 -7.80 -20.88 -0.70
CA GLN A 223 -8.40 -20.83 0.63
C GLN A 223 -7.86 -21.91 1.58
N ASP A 224 -7.23 -22.95 1.02
CA ASP A 224 -6.84 -24.18 1.70
C ASP A 224 -5.32 -24.38 1.75
N LYS A 225 -4.55 -23.68 0.92
CA LYS A 225 -3.09 -23.78 0.86
C LYS A 225 -2.42 -22.61 1.59
N CYS A 226 -1.21 -22.89 2.07
CA CYS A 226 -0.36 -21.93 2.75
C CYS A 226 0.93 -21.76 1.95
N ARG A 227 1.21 -20.53 1.49
CA ARG A 227 2.48 -20.18 0.84
C ARG A 227 3.52 -19.88 1.93
N LEU A 228 4.35 -20.88 2.23
CA LEU A 228 5.46 -20.76 3.16
C LEU A 228 6.77 -20.46 2.41
N SER A 229 7.49 -19.44 2.86
CA SER A 229 8.81 -19.10 2.33
C SER A 229 9.76 -18.61 3.41
N LEU A 230 11.05 -18.83 3.18
CA LEU A 230 12.12 -18.12 3.86
C LEU A 230 12.63 -17.02 2.93
N SER A 231 12.74 -15.80 3.43
CA SER A 231 13.24 -14.68 2.64
C SER A 231 14.16 -13.78 3.45
N GLY A 232 15.03 -13.09 2.76
CA GLY A 232 15.99 -12.18 3.36
C GLY A 232 16.94 -11.58 2.34
N TRP A 233 18.02 -11.00 2.84
CA TRP A 233 18.98 -10.28 2.02
C TRP A 233 20.42 -10.68 2.35
N PHE A 234 21.24 -10.77 1.31
CA PHE A 234 22.69 -10.69 1.46
C PHE A 234 23.09 -9.22 1.42
N HIS A 235 23.81 -8.80 2.45
CA HIS A 235 24.25 -7.41 2.61
C HIS A 235 25.58 -7.18 1.89
N GLY A 236 25.83 -5.94 1.46
CA GLY A 236 27.04 -5.55 0.74
C GLY A 236 26.99 -4.07 0.33
N PRO A 237 27.93 -3.61 -0.52
CA PRO A 237 27.96 -2.22 -0.98
C PRO A 237 26.65 -1.81 -1.66
N SER A 238 26.02 -0.74 -1.17
CA SER A 238 24.81 -0.17 -1.76
C SER A 238 25.06 0.33 -3.19
N LEU A 239 24.05 0.19 -4.06
CA LEU A 239 24.07 0.88 -5.35
C LEU A 239 23.69 2.34 -5.18
N GLU A 240 24.24 3.20 -6.03
CA GLU A 240 23.85 4.60 -6.10
C GLU A 240 22.42 4.73 -6.63
N ARG A 241 21.56 5.44 -5.89
CA ARG A 241 20.19 5.71 -6.31
C ARG A 241 20.15 6.96 -7.19
N PRO A 242 19.55 6.89 -8.40
CA PRO A 242 19.24 8.07 -9.17
C PRO A 242 18.35 9.05 -8.38
N PRO A 243 18.46 10.36 -8.63
CA PRO A 243 17.53 11.34 -8.07
C PRO A 243 16.08 10.95 -8.39
N ARG A 244 15.23 11.01 -7.37
CA ARG A 244 13.82 10.64 -7.53
C ARG A 244 13.10 11.62 -8.44
N HIS A 245 12.39 11.07 -9.42
CA HIS A 245 11.47 11.87 -10.24
C HIS A 245 10.32 12.41 -9.37
N VAL A 246 10.12 13.73 -9.43
CA VAL A 246 9.02 14.45 -8.77
C VAL A 246 7.83 14.51 -9.71
N GLU A 247 6.70 13.94 -9.30
CA GLU A 247 5.47 13.98 -10.10
C GLU A 247 4.86 15.38 -10.12
N THR A 248 4.33 15.77 -11.27
CA THR A 248 3.58 17.03 -11.41
C THR A 248 2.38 17.03 -10.46
N PRO A 249 2.19 18.07 -9.64
CA PRO A 249 0.97 18.24 -8.84
C PRO A 249 -0.29 18.12 -9.69
N PHE A 250 -1.37 17.63 -9.09
CA PHE A 250 -2.69 17.77 -9.68
C PHE A 250 -3.08 19.26 -9.77
N PRO A 251 -3.75 19.68 -10.85
CA PRO A 251 -4.25 21.05 -10.96
C PRO A 251 -5.29 21.30 -9.87
N ARG A 252 -5.08 22.36 -9.10
CA ARG A 252 -6.05 22.87 -8.12
C ARG A 252 -6.89 23.96 -8.78
N ASN A 253 -8.18 23.96 -8.50
CA ASN A 253 -9.13 24.90 -9.09
C ASN A 253 -9.89 25.65 -7.99
N PRO A 254 -10.18 26.95 -8.17
CA PRO A 254 -11.09 27.67 -7.29
C PRO A 254 -12.51 27.14 -7.40
N HIS A 255 -13.38 27.56 -6.49
CA HIS A 255 -14.80 27.21 -6.52
C HIS A 255 -15.50 27.69 -7.82
N ILE A 256 -16.55 26.98 -8.20
CA ILE A 256 -17.43 27.35 -9.31
C ILE A 256 -18.55 28.24 -8.76
N PRO A 257 -18.78 29.44 -9.32
CA PRO A 257 -19.84 30.33 -8.83
C PRO A 257 -21.23 29.70 -8.98
N ARG A 258 -21.83 29.31 -7.85
CA ARG A 258 -23.19 28.77 -7.72
C ARG A 258 -23.73 29.19 -6.37
N ASP A 259 -24.99 29.62 -6.34
CA ASP A 259 -25.66 30.05 -5.11
C ASP A 259 -26.16 28.86 -4.27
N GLU A 260 -26.74 29.18 -3.11
CA GLU A 260 -27.27 28.21 -2.14
C GLU A 260 -28.36 27.26 -2.69
N THR A 261 -28.96 27.56 -3.84
CA THR A 261 -30.02 26.70 -4.41
C THR A 261 -29.50 25.31 -4.74
N VAL A 262 -28.21 25.17 -5.07
CA VAL A 262 -27.57 23.86 -5.29
C VAL A 262 -27.54 23.03 -4.00
N LEU A 263 -27.33 23.67 -2.84
CA LEU A 263 -27.34 22.96 -1.56
C LEU A 263 -28.75 22.51 -1.22
N LEU A 264 -29.74 23.39 -1.40
CA LEU A 264 -31.14 23.09 -1.15
C LEU A 264 -31.68 21.99 -2.06
N GLU A 265 -31.14 21.81 -3.26
CA GLU A 265 -31.52 20.73 -4.16
C GLU A 265 -30.91 19.39 -3.72
N TRP A 266 -29.65 19.36 -3.29
CA TRP A 266 -28.87 18.14 -3.13
C TRP A 266 -28.70 17.62 -1.70
N ILE A 267 -28.50 18.53 -0.74
CA ILE A 267 -28.09 18.19 0.62
C ILE A 267 -29.31 17.86 1.47
N ASN A 268 -29.16 16.89 2.36
CA ASN A 268 -30.17 16.58 3.37
C ASN A 268 -30.39 17.82 4.27
N PRO A 269 -31.64 18.33 4.40
CA PRO A 269 -31.92 19.59 5.08
C PRO A 269 -31.42 19.70 6.52
N VAL A 270 -31.21 18.58 7.21
CA VAL A 270 -30.64 18.56 8.57
C VAL A 270 -29.26 19.22 8.61
N TYR A 271 -28.45 19.04 7.56
CA TYR A 271 -27.11 19.63 7.46
C TYR A 271 -27.11 21.10 7.02
N LEU A 272 -28.28 21.66 6.70
CA LEU A 272 -28.45 23.07 6.36
C LEU A 272 -29.01 23.89 7.53
N ASP A 273 -29.35 23.22 8.64
CA ASP A 273 -29.74 23.89 9.88
C ASP A 273 -28.51 24.47 10.58
N VAL A 274 -28.58 25.77 10.92
CA VAL A 274 -27.44 26.51 11.49
C VAL A 274 -27.04 25.97 12.86
N ALA A 275 -28.02 25.61 13.71
CA ALA A 275 -27.71 25.09 15.04
C ALA A 275 -27.10 23.68 15.00
N TYR A 276 -27.41 22.92 13.95
CA TYR A 276 -26.76 21.63 13.70
C TYR A 276 -25.37 21.79 13.08
N GLN A 277 -25.15 22.80 12.22
CA GLN A 277 -23.83 23.15 11.72
C GLN A 277 -22.86 23.51 12.85
N GLU A 278 -23.31 24.30 13.83
CA GLU A 278 -22.50 24.64 15.01
C GLU A 278 -22.07 23.39 15.81
N GLN A 279 -22.96 22.40 15.96
CA GLN A 279 -22.63 21.12 16.63
C GLN A 279 -21.62 20.30 15.83
N ILE A 280 -21.77 20.26 14.51
CA ILE A 280 -20.83 19.59 13.60
C ILE A 280 -19.45 20.24 13.72
N GLN A 281 -19.39 21.58 13.77
CA GLN A 281 -18.15 22.31 13.90
C GLN A 281 -17.46 22.02 15.24
N GLU A 282 -18.20 22.02 16.35
CA GLU A 282 -17.65 21.68 17.68
C GLU A 282 -17.06 20.26 17.69
N GLU A 283 -17.78 19.28 17.15
CA GLU A 283 -17.28 17.90 17.04
C GLU A 283 -16.03 17.81 16.15
N PHE A 284 -16.03 18.53 15.02
CA PHE A 284 -14.90 18.54 14.09
C PHE A 284 -13.67 19.23 14.67
N GLU A 285 -13.82 20.32 15.43
CA GLU A 285 -12.70 21.00 16.09
C GLU A 285 -12.03 20.11 17.16
N ASP A 286 -12.82 19.26 17.82
CA ASP A 286 -12.32 18.34 18.85
C ASP A 286 -11.51 17.15 18.27
N SER A 287 -11.95 16.59 17.13
CA SER A 287 -11.38 15.34 16.58
C SER A 287 -10.63 15.52 15.24
N SER A 288 -10.79 16.67 14.57
CA SER A 288 -10.35 16.93 13.19
C SER A 288 -10.93 15.95 12.14
N GLU A 289 -12.01 15.25 12.49
CA GLU A 289 -12.69 14.30 11.62
C GLU A 289 -14.19 14.22 11.92
N ILE A 290 -15.02 14.03 10.90
CA ILE A 290 -16.44 13.73 11.12
C ILE A 290 -17.02 12.90 9.98
N GLN A 291 -18.01 12.07 10.30
CA GLN A 291 -18.74 11.26 9.33
C GLN A 291 -20.25 11.55 9.35
N LEU A 292 -20.73 12.22 8.31
CA LEU A 292 -22.12 12.67 8.16
C LEU A 292 -22.94 11.68 7.32
N LYS A 293 -23.84 10.94 7.96
CA LYS A 293 -24.67 9.91 7.30
C LYS A 293 -25.85 10.51 6.55
N ASP A 294 -26.33 9.80 5.52
CA ASP A 294 -27.44 10.25 4.68
C ASP A 294 -27.26 11.70 4.19
N PHE A 295 -26.04 12.03 3.74
CA PHE A 295 -25.62 13.40 3.43
C PHE A 295 -26.38 13.99 2.24
N LEU A 296 -26.46 13.25 1.14
CA LEU A 296 -27.31 13.63 0.01
C LEU A 296 -28.74 13.19 0.26
N LYS A 297 -29.70 13.93 -0.30
CA LYS A 297 -31.08 13.46 -0.36
C LYS A 297 -31.16 12.10 -1.08
N GLU A 298 -32.03 11.22 -0.57
CA GLU A 298 -32.16 9.84 -1.07
C GLU A 298 -32.39 9.76 -2.59
N GLU A 299 -33.20 10.67 -3.14
CA GLU A 299 -33.48 10.75 -4.57
C GLU A 299 -32.22 11.02 -5.41
N LYS A 300 -31.38 11.97 -4.98
CA LYS A 300 -30.13 12.35 -5.64
C LYS A 300 -29.07 11.28 -5.47
N PHE A 301 -28.93 10.73 -4.27
CA PHE A 301 -28.02 9.61 -4.00
C PHE A 301 -28.34 8.42 -4.92
N THR A 302 -29.62 8.06 -5.04
CA THR A 302 -30.07 6.95 -5.88
C THR A 302 -29.79 7.21 -7.35
N GLU A 303 -30.05 8.43 -7.84
CA GLU A 303 -29.78 8.83 -9.23
C GLU A 303 -28.29 8.73 -9.58
N VAL A 304 -27.41 9.23 -8.70
CA VAL A 304 -25.94 9.15 -8.89
C VAL A 304 -25.46 7.71 -8.81
N SER A 305 -25.94 6.94 -7.82
CA SER A 305 -25.57 5.53 -7.63
C SER A 305 -25.92 4.66 -8.85
N MET A 306 -27.08 4.91 -9.47
CA MET A 306 -27.45 4.24 -10.72
C MET A 306 -26.58 4.69 -11.90
N ALA A 307 -26.31 5.99 -12.01
CA ALA A 307 -25.53 6.55 -13.11
C ALA A 307 -24.06 6.10 -13.10
N LEU A 308 -23.44 5.95 -11.93
CA LEU A 308 -22.07 5.46 -11.77
C LEU A 308 -21.86 4.02 -12.29
N ARG A 309 -22.94 3.22 -12.35
CA ARG A 309 -22.91 1.84 -12.86
C ARG A 309 -23.10 1.77 -14.38
N LEU A 310 -23.42 2.87 -15.05
CA LEU A 310 -23.64 2.87 -16.48
C LEU A 310 -22.30 2.65 -17.22
N ALA A 311 -22.31 1.72 -18.17
CA ALA A 311 -21.14 1.37 -18.98
C ALA A 311 -20.59 2.51 -19.85
N GLN A 312 -21.28 3.66 -19.90
CA GLN A 312 -20.85 4.85 -20.63
C GLN A 312 -19.66 5.57 -19.98
N ILE A 313 -19.41 5.35 -18.68
CA ILE A 313 -18.27 5.96 -17.99
C ILE A 313 -16.98 5.26 -18.43
N LYS A 314 -16.07 6.02 -19.04
CA LYS A 314 -14.77 5.50 -19.47
C LYS A 314 -13.77 5.54 -18.31
N TRP A 315 -13.74 4.44 -17.57
CA TRP A 315 -12.79 4.21 -16.50
C TRP A 315 -11.38 3.93 -17.03
N THR A 316 -10.37 4.50 -16.37
CA THR A 316 -8.96 4.28 -16.69
C THR A 316 -8.17 3.95 -15.43
N ARG A 317 -7.23 3.03 -15.53
CA ARG A 317 -6.39 2.63 -14.40
C ARG A 317 -5.19 3.56 -14.27
N ARG A 318 -4.84 3.99 -13.05
CA ARG A 318 -3.61 4.76 -12.79
C ARG A 318 -2.58 3.93 -12.07
N GLY A 319 -1.36 4.12 -12.54
CA GLY A 319 -0.15 3.79 -11.83
C GLY A 319 0.62 5.04 -11.36
N PRO A 320 1.93 4.89 -11.08
CA PRO A 320 2.66 3.64 -11.16
C PRO A 320 2.28 2.66 -10.02
N PRO A 321 2.41 1.33 -10.21
CA PRO A 321 2.03 0.31 -9.22
C PRO A 321 2.67 0.47 -7.83
N ASN A 322 3.85 1.08 -7.72
CA ASN A 322 4.47 1.34 -6.42
C ASN A 322 3.90 2.56 -5.67
N LYS A 323 2.77 3.12 -6.13
CA LYS A 323 2.11 4.27 -5.54
C LYS A 323 0.60 4.11 -5.49
N ARG A 324 0.03 3.65 -6.60
CA ARG A 324 -1.41 3.51 -6.75
C ARG A 324 -1.74 2.52 -7.83
N TRP A 325 -2.88 1.88 -7.66
CA TRP A 325 -3.47 1.01 -8.65
C TRP A 325 -4.98 1.17 -8.60
N VAL A 326 -5.44 2.39 -8.88
CA VAL A 326 -6.83 2.80 -8.75
C VAL A 326 -7.44 2.99 -10.13
N ILE A 327 -8.73 2.69 -10.26
CA ILE A 327 -9.51 2.99 -11.45
C ILE A 327 -10.23 4.32 -11.22
N TYR A 328 -10.03 5.30 -12.09
CA TYR A 328 -10.61 6.63 -11.98
C TYR A 328 -11.05 7.07 -13.38
N ASN A 329 -11.99 8.01 -13.45
CA ASN A 329 -12.37 8.61 -14.72
C ASN A 329 -11.38 9.75 -15.06
N VAL A 330 -10.63 9.62 -16.16
CA VAL A 330 -9.75 10.68 -16.71
C VAL A 330 -10.50 11.65 -17.60
N ALA A 331 -11.63 11.22 -18.14
CA ALA A 331 -12.30 12.02 -19.14
C ALA A 331 -12.84 13.29 -18.48
N THR A 332 -12.73 14.39 -19.21
CA THR A 332 -13.26 15.70 -18.81
C THR A 332 -14.69 15.55 -18.29
N LEU A 333 -15.10 16.46 -17.41
CA LEU A 333 -16.47 16.58 -16.90
C LEU A 333 -17.55 16.30 -17.96
N ASP A 334 -17.26 16.61 -19.23
CA ASP A 334 -18.09 16.39 -20.43
C ASP A 334 -18.47 14.92 -20.72
N SER A 335 -17.75 13.95 -20.17
CA SER A 335 -17.96 12.51 -20.41
C SER A 335 -18.82 11.82 -19.36
N LEU A 336 -19.04 12.49 -18.23
CA LEU A 336 -19.78 11.96 -17.10
C LEU A 336 -21.30 12.03 -17.37
N PRO A 337 -22.09 11.07 -16.87
CA PRO A 337 -23.54 11.20 -16.89
C PRO A 337 -23.99 12.49 -16.17
N PRO A 338 -25.07 13.15 -16.61
CA PRO A 338 -25.48 14.45 -16.07
C PRO A 338 -25.61 14.50 -14.54
N SER A 339 -26.14 13.46 -13.90
CA SER A 339 -26.27 13.39 -12.44
C SER A 339 -24.91 13.30 -11.72
N VAL A 340 -23.94 12.59 -12.30
CA VAL A 340 -22.57 12.49 -11.76
C VAL A 340 -21.84 13.81 -11.93
N SER A 341 -21.98 14.47 -13.09
CA SER A 341 -21.42 15.81 -13.33
C SER A 341 -22.04 16.85 -12.40
N ALA A 342 -23.35 16.80 -12.16
CA ALA A 342 -24.01 17.74 -11.25
C ALA A 342 -23.59 17.51 -9.78
N CYS A 343 -23.42 16.25 -9.35
CA CYS A 343 -22.85 15.94 -8.03
C CYS A 343 -21.41 16.44 -7.90
N TRP A 344 -20.61 16.34 -8.97
CA TRP A 344 -19.27 16.90 -8.99
C TRP A 344 -19.25 18.42 -8.89
N GLU A 345 -20.13 19.09 -9.64
CA GLU A 345 -20.30 20.55 -9.59
C GLU A 345 -20.76 21.03 -8.21
N LEU A 346 -21.65 20.29 -7.53
CA LEU A 346 -22.03 20.54 -6.15
C LEU A 346 -20.79 20.60 -5.25
N LEU A 347 -19.95 19.56 -5.26
CA LEU A 347 -18.75 19.49 -4.41
C LEU A 347 -17.69 20.54 -4.79
N HIS A 348 -17.72 21.06 -6.02
CA HIS A 348 -16.86 22.17 -6.49
C HIS A 348 -17.49 23.57 -6.30
N SER A 349 -18.73 23.67 -5.85
CA SER A 349 -19.48 24.93 -5.87
C SER A 349 -19.07 25.90 -4.76
N GLU A 350 -19.19 27.20 -5.03
CA GLU A 350 -18.95 28.27 -4.05
C GLU A 350 -19.78 28.08 -2.77
N ALA A 351 -21.06 27.76 -2.92
CA ALA A 351 -21.93 27.46 -1.79
C ALA A 351 -21.44 26.26 -0.95
N PHE A 352 -20.86 25.24 -1.58
CA PHE A 352 -20.34 24.07 -0.86
C PHE A 352 -19.03 24.38 -0.13
N PHE A 353 -18.16 25.23 -0.68
CA PHE A 353 -16.98 25.72 0.05
C PHE A 353 -17.38 26.48 1.32
N LEU A 354 -18.42 27.31 1.25
CA LEU A 354 -18.97 27.98 2.43
C LEU A 354 -19.56 26.98 3.43
N LEU A 355 -20.30 25.97 2.96
CA LEU A 355 -20.84 24.92 3.82
C LEU A 355 -19.74 24.15 4.56
N LEU A 356 -18.66 23.78 3.88
CA LEU A 356 -17.51 23.13 4.51
C LEU A 356 -16.83 24.03 5.54
N SER A 357 -16.74 25.34 5.26
CA SER A 357 -16.20 26.30 6.23
C SER A 357 -17.04 26.30 7.51
N ASN A 358 -18.37 26.28 7.39
CA ASN A 358 -19.28 26.20 8.54
C ASN A 358 -19.16 24.88 9.31
N PHE A 359 -18.84 23.76 8.64
CA PHE A 359 -18.68 22.47 9.32
C PHE A 359 -17.32 22.30 10.01
N THR A 360 -16.30 23.07 9.62
CA THR A 360 -14.91 22.76 10.00
C THR A 360 -14.18 23.91 10.66
N GLY A 361 -14.74 25.11 10.64
CA GLY A 361 -14.05 26.33 11.06
C GLY A 361 -12.97 26.81 10.08
N LEU A 362 -12.63 26.02 9.06
CA LEU A 362 -11.61 26.37 8.07
C LEU A 362 -12.07 27.51 7.14
N ARG A 363 -11.13 28.33 6.69
CA ARG A 363 -11.38 29.50 5.85
C ARG A 363 -11.42 29.13 4.36
N LEU A 364 -12.36 28.27 3.98
CA LEU A 364 -12.56 27.86 2.59
C LEU A 364 -13.42 28.86 1.79
N HIS A 365 -13.94 29.91 2.42
CA HIS A 365 -14.72 30.95 1.73
C HIS A 365 -14.45 32.35 2.28
N TYR A 366 -14.49 33.37 1.43
CA TYR A 366 -14.19 34.77 1.78
C TYR A 366 -15.26 35.46 2.65
N LEU A 367 -16.41 34.80 2.88
CA LEU A 367 -17.48 35.28 3.77
C LEU A 367 -17.30 34.80 5.22
N CYS A 368 -16.34 33.92 5.48
CA CYS A 368 -16.06 33.42 6.81
C CYS A 368 -15.35 34.52 7.64
N PRO A 369 -15.73 34.72 8.91
CA PRO A 369 -15.05 35.64 9.81
C PRO A 369 -13.55 35.33 9.88
N ALA A 370 -12.70 36.36 10.03
CA ALA A 370 -11.29 36.14 10.34
C ALA A 370 -11.14 35.83 11.84
N ASP A 371 -10.24 34.91 12.19
CA ASP A 371 -9.91 34.64 13.59
C ASP A 371 -9.25 35.87 14.22
N GLU A 372 -9.56 36.15 15.50
CA GLU A 372 -8.98 37.27 16.24
C GLU A 372 -7.43 37.19 16.31
N GLU A 373 -6.84 35.99 16.18
CA GLU A 373 -5.39 35.76 16.14
C GLU A 373 -4.72 36.25 14.83
N ASP A 374 -5.45 36.23 13.71
CA ASP A 374 -4.95 36.78 12.44
C ASP A 374 -4.88 38.31 12.49
N GLU A 375 -5.80 38.96 13.21
CA GLU A 375 -5.73 40.40 13.44
C GLU A 375 -4.51 40.80 14.28
N GLU A 376 -4.05 39.95 15.21
CA GLU A 376 -2.86 40.25 16.03
C GLU A 376 -1.55 40.13 15.24
N LYS A 377 -1.47 39.17 14.30
CA LYS A 377 -0.32 39.06 13.38
C LYS A 377 -0.29 40.23 12.39
N GLU A 378 -1.45 40.68 11.90
CA GLU A 378 -1.54 41.86 11.03
C GLU A 378 -1.16 43.16 11.76
N ARG A 379 -1.55 43.33 13.03
CA ARG A 379 -1.17 44.51 13.84
C ARG A 379 0.33 44.61 14.14
N GLN A 380 1.09 43.52 14.06
CA GLN A 380 2.55 43.55 14.24
C GLN A 380 3.31 43.94 12.97
N ASP A 381 2.78 43.66 11.77
CA ASP A 381 3.45 43.97 10.50
C ASP A 381 3.25 45.44 10.07
N ASP A 382 2.14 46.07 10.50
CA ASP A 382 1.84 47.49 10.23
C ASP A 382 2.60 48.49 11.14
N GLY A 383 3.48 48.01 12.02
CA GLY A 383 4.20 48.83 13.00
C GLY A 383 5.39 49.65 12.48
N VAL A 384 5.77 49.56 11.20
CA VAL A 384 7.00 50.22 10.69
C VAL A 384 6.78 50.95 9.36
N ALA A 385 6.04 52.07 9.36
CA ALA A 385 6.31 53.20 8.46
C ALA A 385 5.56 54.47 8.88
N GLY A 386 6.31 55.53 9.21
CA GLY A 386 5.79 56.82 9.64
C GLY A 386 5.18 57.69 8.54
N SER A 387 4.10 58.38 8.94
CA SER A 387 3.71 59.76 8.59
C SER A 387 3.92 60.29 7.16
N SER A 388 2.82 60.47 6.41
CA SER A 388 2.46 61.76 5.79
C SER A 388 1.05 61.76 5.20
N ALA A 389 0.40 62.92 5.28
CA ALA A 389 -1.03 63.15 5.01
C ALA A 389 -1.37 63.30 3.51
N GLY A 390 -2.60 62.90 3.13
CA GLY A 390 -3.23 63.36 1.88
C GLY A 390 -4.40 62.52 1.33
N SER A 391 -5.63 62.92 1.65
CA SER A 391 -6.84 62.91 0.79
C SER A 391 -7.27 61.64 0.00
N SER A 392 -8.29 60.97 0.54
CA SER A 392 -9.51 60.45 -0.12
C SER A 392 -9.42 59.74 -1.48
N LEU A 393 -9.63 58.43 -1.49
CA LEU A 393 -10.68 57.75 -2.27
C LEU A 393 -10.79 56.31 -1.77
N ALA A 394 -12.02 55.90 -1.46
CA ALA A 394 -12.37 54.57 -1.00
C ALA A 394 -11.90 53.52 -2.01
N ASN A 395 -10.79 52.87 -1.70
CA ASN A 395 -10.39 51.61 -2.31
C ASN A 395 -10.55 50.59 -1.19
N SER A 396 -11.64 49.81 -1.25
CA SER A 396 -11.77 48.57 -0.50
C SER A 396 -10.53 47.74 -0.83
N GLY A 397 -9.56 47.76 0.08
CA GLY A 397 -8.35 46.96 -0.04
C GLY A 397 -8.77 45.50 -0.13
N ARG A 398 -8.66 44.91 -1.32
CA ARG A 398 -8.58 43.47 -1.44
C ARG A 398 -7.34 43.07 -0.67
N VAL A 399 -7.55 42.60 0.56
CA VAL A 399 -6.59 41.77 1.28
C VAL A 399 -6.15 40.70 0.29
N LYS A 400 -4.84 40.52 0.10
CA LYS A 400 -4.30 39.38 -0.68
C LYS A 400 -4.53 38.11 0.15
N GLY A 401 -5.78 37.73 0.32
CA GLY A 401 -6.15 36.43 0.89
C GLY A 401 -5.76 35.34 -0.10
N VAL A 402 -5.25 34.23 0.43
CA VAL A 402 -5.13 32.99 -0.33
C VAL A 402 -6.52 32.66 -0.86
N THR A 403 -6.60 32.28 -2.13
CA THR A 403 -7.87 31.91 -2.77
C THR A 403 -8.07 30.42 -2.50
N PRO A 404 -9.11 30.01 -1.77
CA PRO A 404 -9.34 28.61 -1.50
C PRO A 404 -9.49 27.83 -2.80
N VAL A 405 -8.90 26.64 -2.84
CA VAL A 405 -8.90 25.78 -4.02
C VAL A 405 -9.23 24.35 -3.64
N CYS A 406 -9.66 23.55 -4.61
CA CYS A 406 -9.82 22.12 -4.45
C CYS A 406 -9.28 21.34 -5.64
N CYS A 407 -9.08 20.05 -5.43
CA CYS A 407 -8.97 19.06 -6.48
C CYS A 407 -9.84 17.86 -6.13
N GLY A 408 -10.60 17.37 -7.10
CA GLY A 408 -11.43 16.17 -6.95
C GLY A 408 -11.03 15.07 -7.92
N GLU A 409 -11.49 13.85 -7.63
CA GLU A 409 -11.57 12.72 -8.56
C GLU A 409 -12.78 11.82 -8.27
N VAL A 410 -13.38 11.25 -9.32
CA VAL A 410 -14.40 10.21 -9.19
C VAL A 410 -13.69 8.87 -9.38
N ARG A 411 -13.74 8.02 -8.35
CA ARG A 411 -12.96 6.78 -8.28
C ARG A 411 -13.87 5.57 -8.30
N GLN A 412 -13.32 4.47 -8.81
CA GLN A 412 -13.90 3.15 -8.77
C GLN A 412 -12.91 2.19 -8.09
N TRP A 413 -13.39 1.52 -7.05
CA TRP A 413 -12.63 0.57 -6.26
C TRP A 413 -13.13 -0.84 -6.52
N THR A 414 -12.27 -1.67 -7.07
CA THR A 414 -12.53 -3.09 -7.35
C THR A 414 -11.38 -3.94 -6.83
N HIS A 415 -11.56 -5.26 -6.82
CA HIS A 415 -10.50 -6.20 -6.45
C HIS A 415 -9.14 -5.89 -7.10
N GLY A 416 -8.11 -5.86 -6.26
CA GLY A 416 -6.74 -5.50 -6.61
C GLY A 416 -6.44 -4.00 -6.55
N SER A 417 -7.41 -3.13 -6.23
CA SER A 417 -7.20 -1.68 -6.14
C SER A 417 -6.55 -1.28 -4.82
N TYR A 418 -5.67 -0.27 -4.83
CA TYR A 418 -4.98 0.25 -3.64
C TYR A 418 -4.32 1.62 -3.90
N THR A 419 -3.93 2.31 -2.82
CA THR A 419 -2.86 3.31 -2.83
C THR A 419 -1.82 2.97 -1.78
N LEU A 420 -0.61 3.51 -1.95
CA LEU A 420 0.55 3.29 -1.09
C LEU A 420 1.13 4.63 -0.66
N LEU A 421 1.68 4.65 0.55
CA LEU A 421 2.49 5.73 1.05
C LEU A 421 3.80 5.76 0.28
N HIS A 422 4.27 6.96 -0.07
CA HIS A 422 5.55 7.12 -0.74
C HIS A 422 6.21 8.44 -0.37
N ASP A 423 7.54 8.46 -0.35
CA ASP A 423 8.35 9.58 0.16
C ASP A 423 8.06 10.91 -0.54
N GLY A 424 7.64 10.88 -1.81
CA GLY A 424 7.25 12.08 -2.55
C GLY A 424 5.94 12.73 -2.09
N GLU A 425 5.09 12.00 -1.37
CA GLU A 425 3.85 12.49 -0.77
C GLU A 425 4.15 13.06 0.62
N ALA A 426 4.94 12.35 1.43
CA ALA A 426 5.44 12.85 2.71
C ALA A 426 6.17 14.20 2.56
N ALA A 427 7.07 14.32 1.58
CA ALA A 427 7.78 15.57 1.32
C ALA A 427 6.87 16.73 0.83
N ARG A 428 5.62 16.43 0.48
CA ARG A 428 4.63 17.38 -0.04
C ARG A 428 3.39 17.46 0.84
N ALA A 429 3.42 16.84 2.02
CA ALA A 429 2.34 16.92 2.97
C ALA A 429 2.09 18.38 3.33
N GLU A 430 0.83 18.77 3.27
CA GLU A 430 0.35 20.12 3.45
C GLU A 430 -0.99 20.05 4.16
N TYR A 431 -1.35 21.15 4.83
CA TYR A 431 -2.67 21.30 5.45
C TYR A 431 -3.75 21.20 4.40
N ALA A 432 -4.70 20.29 4.62
CA ALA A 432 -5.75 20.03 3.65
C ALA A 432 -6.95 19.34 4.32
N LEU A 433 -8.15 19.65 3.82
CA LEU A 433 -9.38 18.97 4.19
C LEU A 433 -9.72 17.92 3.13
N ASP A 434 -9.66 16.66 3.52
CA ASP A 434 -10.10 15.54 2.68
C ASP A 434 -11.59 15.31 2.83
N LEU A 435 -12.25 15.03 1.70
CA LEU A 435 -13.65 14.68 1.63
C LEU A 435 -13.82 13.38 0.85
N LEU A 436 -14.53 12.42 1.44
CA LEU A 436 -14.88 11.15 0.82
C LEU A 436 -16.39 10.96 0.84
N LEU A 437 -16.98 10.66 -0.33
CA LEU A 437 -18.41 10.35 -0.47
C LEU A 437 -18.60 9.03 -1.24
N PRO A 438 -18.76 7.89 -0.55
CA PRO A 438 -18.90 6.57 -1.16
C PRO A 438 -20.31 6.26 -1.72
N PHE A 439 -20.35 5.44 -2.78
CA PHE A 439 -21.54 4.96 -3.46
C PHE A 439 -21.43 3.48 -3.83
N GLY A 440 -22.51 2.72 -3.64
CA GLY A 440 -22.60 1.31 -4.05
C GLY A 440 -21.86 0.34 -3.12
N CYS A 441 -21.69 0.69 -1.85
CA CYS A 441 -20.97 -0.08 -0.83
C CYS A 441 -21.87 -0.68 0.28
N ARG A 442 -23.19 -0.73 0.10
CA ARG A 442 -24.15 -1.37 1.05
C ARG A 442 -23.77 -2.76 1.55
N SER A 443 -23.14 -3.58 0.71
CA SER A 443 -22.69 -4.94 1.05
C SER A 443 -21.18 -5.03 1.27
N TRP A 444 -20.50 -3.88 1.43
CA TRP A 444 -19.06 -3.84 1.64
C TRP A 444 -18.73 -4.20 3.08
N HIS A 445 -17.84 -5.16 3.27
CA HIS A 445 -17.38 -5.59 4.58
C HIS A 445 -15.97 -5.07 4.83
N SER A 446 -15.66 -4.77 6.09
CA SER A 446 -14.34 -4.25 6.50
C SER A 446 -13.19 -5.20 6.15
N ASP A 447 -13.44 -6.50 6.08
CA ASP A 447 -12.44 -7.51 5.73
C ASP A 447 -12.13 -7.60 4.24
N PHE A 448 -12.84 -6.85 3.38
CA PHE A 448 -12.55 -6.73 1.95
C PHE A 448 -11.42 -5.75 1.63
N GLY A 449 -11.03 -4.90 2.60
CA GLY A 449 -10.14 -3.76 2.35
C GLY A 449 -10.90 -2.58 1.76
N GLY A 450 -10.21 -1.68 1.04
CA GLY A 450 -10.81 -0.49 0.43
C GLY A 450 -11.16 0.64 1.39
N TYR A 451 -10.87 0.49 2.69
CA TYR A 451 -10.96 1.58 3.65
C TYR A 451 -9.79 2.55 3.49
N THR A 452 -10.02 3.82 3.81
CA THR A 452 -8.97 4.85 3.86
C THR A 452 -8.41 4.90 5.27
N CYS A 453 -7.10 4.76 5.40
CA CYS A 453 -6.38 4.80 6.67
C CYS A 453 -5.48 6.03 6.69
N TYR A 454 -5.51 6.78 7.78
CA TYR A 454 -4.65 7.92 8.07
C TYR A 454 -3.62 7.51 9.12
N VAL A 455 -2.36 7.86 8.87
CA VAL A 455 -1.23 7.47 9.71
C VAL A 455 -0.32 8.68 9.96
N ALA A 456 0.33 8.68 11.12
CA ALA A 456 1.40 9.63 11.41
C ALA A 456 2.63 9.31 10.55
N ASN A 457 3.28 10.35 10.02
CA ASN A 457 4.46 10.23 9.20
C ASN A 457 5.63 9.73 10.07
N GLU A 458 6.41 8.77 9.55
CA GLU A 458 7.53 8.14 10.24
C GLU A 458 7.18 7.29 11.49
N GLU A 459 5.89 7.08 11.75
CA GLU A 459 5.40 6.25 12.87
C GLU A 459 4.56 5.07 12.35
N ASP A 460 4.54 3.97 13.12
CA ASP A 460 3.65 2.83 12.86
C ASP A 460 2.24 3.06 13.49
N GLU A 461 1.87 4.32 13.76
CA GLU A 461 0.63 4.69 14.45
C GLU A 461 -0.50 5.00 13.45
N GLU A 462 -1.54 4.17 13.51
CA GLU A 462 -2.82 4.42 12.83
C GLU A 462 -3.62 5.45 13.62
N LEU A 463 -3.89 6.60 12.99
CA LEU A 463 -4.64 7.71 13.58
C LEU A 463 -6.15 7.52 13.41
N LEU A 464 -6.57 7.16 12.20
CA LEU A 464 -7.98 7.06 11.82
C LEU A 464 -8.17 6.07 10.66
N THR A 465 -9.27 5.32 10.69
CA THR A 465 -9.72 4.53 9.54
C THR A 465 -11.16 4.88 9.17
N VAL A 466 -11.36 5.29 7.92
CA VAL A 466 -12.65 5.60 7.31
C VAL A 466 -13.10 4.43 6.43
N TYR A 467 -14.18 3.76 6.85
CA TYR A 467 -14.79 2.68 6.09
C TYR A 467 -15.77 3.22 5.04
N PRO A 468 -15.84 2.61 3.83
CA PRO A 468 -16.85 2.98 2.85
C PRO A 468 -18.27 2.72 3.38
N GLU A 469 -19.08 3.77 3.49
CA GLU A 469 -20.49 3.69 3.87
C GLU A 469 -21.33 4.50 2.88
N ASP A 470 -22.43 3.90 2.40
CA ASP A 470 -23.27 4.49 1.36
C ASP A 470 -23.88 5.81 1.85
N ASN A 471 -23.76 6.86 1.04
CA ASN A 471 -24.30 8.19 1.33
C ASN A 471 -23.75 8.82 2.61
N SER A 472 -22.56 8.40 3.05
CA SER A 472 -21.88 8.96 4.21
C SER A 472 -20.74 9.86 3.76
N LEU A 473 -20.82 11.15 4.07
CA LEU A 473 -19.74 12.10 3.81
C LEU A 473 -18.73 12.02 4.96
N ALA A 474 -17.49 11.63 4.68
CA ALA A 474 -16.41 11.74 5.65
C ALA A 474 -15.57 12.98 5.35
N LEU A 475 -15.29 13.78 6.37
CA LEU A 475 -14.38 14.91 6.35
C LEU A 475 -13.22 14.62 7.30
N VAL A 476 -11.98 14.81 6.84
CA VAL A 476 -10.78 14.62 7.67
C VAL A 476 -9.80 15.74 7.39
N TYR A 477 -9.44 16.51 8.40
CA TYR A 477 -8.38 17.51 8.29
C TYR A 477 -7.02 16.85 8.52
N ARG A 478 -6.11 17.07 7.58
CA ARG A 478 -4.73 16.59 7.68
C ARG A 478 -3.78 17.75 7.86
N ASP A 479 -2.76 17.53 8.68
CA ASP A 479 -1.60 18.40 8.78
C ASP A 479 -0.43 17.90 7.89
N LYS A 480 0.76 18.44 8.13
CA LYS A 480 1.99 18.09 7.40
C LYS A 480 2.62 16.76 7.84
N GLU A 481 2.17 16.21 8.95
CA GLU A 481 2.68 14.95 9.51
C GLU A 481 1.67 13.82 9.33
N THR A 482 0.51 14.08 8.72
CA THR A 482 -0.52 13.08 8.46
C THR A 482 -0.51 12.63 7.00
N LEU A 483 -0.35 11.32 6.78
CA LEU A 483 -0.46 10.68 5.47
C LEU A 483 -1.68 9.77 5.40
N LYS A 484 -2.09 9.39 4.19
CA LYS A 484 -3.20 8.46 4.01
C LYS A 484 -2.97 7.45 2.90
N PHE A 485 -3.61 6.30 3.01
CA PHE A 485 -3.69 5.32 1.95
C PHE A 485 -5.03 4.60 1.93
N VAL A 486 -5.37 3.99 0.80
CA VAL A 486 -6.54 3.11 0.67
C VAL A 486 -6.06 1.67 0.62
N LYS A 487 -6.44 0.89 1.62
CA LYS A 487 -6.00 -0.50 1.78
C LYS A 487 -6.41 -1.34 0.58
N HIS A 488 -5.51 -2.23 0.16
CA HIS A 488 -5.74 -3.22 -0.89
C HIS A 488 -7.10 -3.94 -0.79
N VAL A 489 -7.88 -3.84 -1.87
CA VAL A 489 -9.15 -4.55 -2.03
C VAL A 489 -8.90 -6.01 -2.40
N ASN A 490 -9.10 -6.92 -1.46
CA ASN A 490 -8.78 -8.34 -1.64
C ASN A 490 -9.91 -9.15 -2.31
N HIS A 491 -9.64 -10.40 -2.67
CA HIS A 491 -10.51 -11.28 -3.44
C HIS A 491 -11.85 -11.59 -2.76
N LYS A 492 -11.97 -11.40 -1.44
CA LYS A 492 -13.25 -11.59 -0.74
C LYS A 492 -14.35 -10.69 -1.30
N SER A 493 -14.01 -9.48 -1.79
CA SER A 493 -14.96 -8.53 -2.39
C SER A 493 -15.64 -9.09 -3.65
N SER A 494 -14.96 -9.98 -4.37
CA SER A 494 -15.44 -10.59 -5.62
C SER A 494 -16.12 -11.94 -5.39
N SER A 495 -15.75 -12.65 -4.32
CA SER A 495 -16.25 -14.00 -4.03
C SER A 495 -17.66 -14.01 -3.40
N THR A 496 -18.04 -12.93 -2.71
CA THR A 496 -19.31 -12.81 -1.98
C THR A 496 -20.39 -12.09 -2.77
N SER A 497 -20.03 -11.33 -3.82
CA SER A 497 -20.99 -10.62 -4.68
C SER A 497 -21.63 -11.58 -5.69
N ARG A 498 -22.83 -12.08 -5.37
CA ARG A 498 -23.68 -12.84 -6.32
C ARG A 498 -24.33 -11.95 -7.40
N SER A 499 -23.94 -10.67 -7.47
CA SER A 499 -24.52 -9.64 -8.35
C SER A 499 -23.40 -8.81 -8.99
N ASP A 500 -23.74 -8.10 -10.07
CA ASP A 500 -22.88 -7.21 -10.90
C ASP A 500 -22.14 -6.06 -10.15
N GLN A 501 -22.05 -6.09 -8.81
CA GLN A 501 -21.37 -5.13 -7.95
C GLN A 501 -20.06 -5.73 -7.41
N ALA A 502 -19.03 -5.77 -8.24
CA ALA A 502 -17.68 -6.24 -7.87
C ALA A 502 -16.80 -5.14 -7.25
N GLY A 503 -17.41 -4.06 -6.73
CA GLY A 503 -16.71 -2.85 -6.29
C GLY A 503 -17.65 -1.75 -5.82
N PHE A 504 -17.07 -0.64 -5.37
CA PHE A 504 -17.77 0.59 -5.01
C PHE A 504 -17.15 1.80 -5.72
N TYR A 505 -17.80 2.95 -5.61
CA TYR A 505 -17.35 4.22 -6.17
C TYR A 505 -17.24 5.25 -5.07
N ASP A 506 -16.45 6.29 -5.28
CA ASP A 506 -16.52 7.47 -4.43
C ASP A 506 -16.23 8.75 -5.22
N PHE A 507 -16.65 9.86 -4.63
CA PHE A 507 -16.10 11.17 -4.93
C PHE A 507 -15.06 11.46 -3.86
N SER A 508 -13.83 11.75 -4.28
CA SER A 508 -12.71 12.07 -3.39
C SER A 508 -12.22 13.46 -3.70
N PHE A 509 -12.35 14.36 -2.74
CA PHE A 509 -11.97 15.76 -2.87
C PHE A 509 -10.94 16.15 -1.81
N VAL A 510 -10.11 17.12 -2.15
CA VAL A 510 -9.18 17.75 -1.23
C VAL A 510 -9.32 19.26 -1.38
N TYR A 511 -9.61 19.94 -0.27
CA TYR A 511 -9.76 21.38 -0.19
C TYR A 511 -8.56 22.00 0.55
N TYR A 512 -8.19 23.20 0.14
CA TYR A 512 -7.08 23.97 0.68
C TYR A 512 -7.55 25.41 0.91
N GLU A 513 -7.18 25.97 2.06
CA GLU A 513 -7.40 27.39 2.41
C GLU A 513 -6.62 28.35 1.50
#